data_AF-A0A8J8K3X2-F1
#
_entry.id   AF-A0A8J8K3X2-F1
#
_cell.length_a   1.000
_cell.length_b   1.000
_cell.length_c   1.000
_cell.angle_alpha   90.00
_cell.angle_beta   90.00
_cell.angle_gamma   90.00
#
_symmetry.space_group_name_H-M   'P 1'
#
loop_
_entity.id
_entity.type
_entity.pdbx_description
1 polymer ?
#
loop_
_entity_poly.entity_id
_entity_poly.type
_entity_poly.pdbx_seq_one_letter_code
_entity_poly.pdbx_strand_id
1 'polypeptide(L)'
;MSERSYIEALLFYHRPMSDYRTVVVIFFRIKGGKSHFYLTKKGPELPFLPTSWSPIGSLVTPKDEELCSVLRGEFGDMAPDMLNRLTALRLVFERNLFNIKKIIDLKTHDNEHDLISIIEPEILNVWFHSMVPCGFQRLQSGENTFNTNYFLFITPSDSKFRNMKLKRTSSVSVYPGLLMEEKAKWFEAEEIQKQYHNLDKLFSPSIAILTKKITKEYKKPFEAAREMEQKKGVSPRISFQLFPYTWRFSTPSPALPPYNTTNIYVIGNEKKYIIDPGSNEFEATKDLNIFIEKNEDTMEGILITNPFPDHCNQALYFKDTFGLPMFTSVKNAKILEQEGFDFHSILEEGTKIHLGSNPELNKESWNLETIDLPGSSEGSIGLWDSRGLLFSGISLHKGLTTTNASYPESYSEFLSSLKKMKKLNANFILSGHGYIITDANKTLSSNKQRIKKIKKKLTEALKQGISEIDSLTDIITTKDTVEWRFYMKRIVLSVLEHLVIKGRITKIGSDYIWKKNNNS
;
A
#
# COMPACT_ATOMS: atom_id res chain seq x y z
N MET A 1 -5.29 32.50 -36.87
CA MET A 1 -6.59 32.45 -36.16
C MET A 1 -7.37 31.33 -36.81
N SER A 2 -7.71 30.22 -36.15
CA SER A 2 -8.47 30.15 -34.90
C SER A 2 -8.17 28.88 -34.07
N GLU A 3 -7.81 29.11 -32.80
CA GLU A 3 -8.33 28.47 -31.57
C GLU A 3 -9.10 27.13 -31.65
N ARG A 4 -8.44 26.01 -32.01
CA ARG A 4 -8.95 24.67 -31.67
C ARG A 4 -7.87 23.63 -31.39
N SER A 5 -6.84 23.97 -30.61
CA SER A 5 -5.82 22.98 -30.22
C SER A 5 -5.25 23.13 -28.80
N TYR A 6 -5.96 23.81 -27.88
CA TYR A 6 -5.49 24.00 -26.49
C TYR A 6 -6.49 23.57 -25.39
N ILE A 7 -7.61 22.94 -25.73
CA ILE A 7 -8.66 22.57 -24.74
C ILE A 7 -8.70 21.07 -24.38
N GLU A 8 -8.00 20.18 -25.10
CA GLU A 8 -7.96 18.76 -24.73
C GLU A 8 -6.86 18.38 -23.72
N ALA A 9 -5.97 19.32 -23.38
CA ALA A 9 -5.01 19.18 -22.27
C ALA A 9 -5.56 19.67 -20.91
N LEU A 10 -6.80 20.17 -20.86
CA LEU A 10 -7.44 20.73 -19.65
C LEU A 10 -8.64 19.93 -19.12
N LEU A 11 -8.91 18.74 -19.67
CA LEU A 11 -9.92 17.81 -19.13
C LEU A 11 -9.40 16.88 -18.01
N PHE A 12 -8.28 17.23 -17.38
CA PHE A 12 -7.87 16.68 -16.08
C PHE A 12 -8.49 17.42 -14.87
N TYR A 13 -9.53 18.24 -15.10
CA TYR A 13 -10.31 18.84 -14.02
C TYR A 13 -11.49 17.96 -13.61
N HIS A 14 -11.38 17.43 -12.39
CA HIS A 14 -12.45 17.00 -11.49
C HIS A 14 -13.51 16.03 -12.04
N ARG A 15 -13.19 14.74 -11.98
CA ARG A 15 -14.22 13.77 -11.56
C ARG A 15 -14.58 14.04 -10.08
N PRO A 16 -15.86 13.92 -9.68
CA PRO A 16 -16.24 14.11 -8.30
C PRO A 16 -15.53 13.06 -7.43
N MET A 17 -14.77 13.55 -6.44
CA MET A 17 -14.20 12.74 -5.38
C MET A 17 -15.36 11.99 -4.71
N SER A 18 -15.41 10.67 -4.84
CA SER A 18 -16.42 9.90 -4.12
C SER A 18 -15.94 9.73 -2.68
N ASP A 19 -16.61 10.42 -1.76
CA ASP A 19 -16.37 10.33 -0.32
C ASP A 19 -17.17 9.15 0.26
N TYR A 20 -16.52 8.01 0.40
CA TYR A 20 -17.08 6.81 1.00
C TYR A 20 -17.03 6.87 2.52
N ARG A 21 -18.14 6.54 3.17
CA ARG A 21 -18.18 6.27 4.61
C ARG A 21 -17.91 4.79 4.85
N THR A 22 -16.96 4.50 5.73
CA THR A 22 -16.58 3.14 6.10
C THR A 22 -16.58 2.99 7.61
N VAL A 23 -16.85 1.77 8.07
CA VAL A 23 -16.84 1.41 9.48
C VAL A 23 -15.98 0.16 9.64
N VAL A 24 -15.13 0.16 10.67
CA VAL A 24 -14.27 -0.97 11.05
C VAL A 24 -14.57 -1.37 12.48
N VAL A 25 -14.75 -2.67 12.72
CA VAL A 25 -14.95 -3.26 14.04
C VAL A 25 -13.73 -4.09 14.44
N ILE A 26 -13.12 -3.71 15.56
CA ILE A 26 -12.08 -4.43 16.26
C ILE A 26 -12.76 -5.32 17.30
N PHE A 27 -12.84 -6.62 17.02
CA PHE A 27 -13.38 -7.56 17.99
C PHE A 27 -12.30 -7.97 18.97
N PHE A 28 -12.64 -7.85 20.25
CA PHE A 28 -11.75 -8.12 21.36
C PHE A 28 -12.36 -9.14 22.31
N ARG A 29 -11.51 -9.97 22.93
CA ARG A 29 -11.90 -10.79 24.08
C ARG A 29 -10.75 -10.96 25.05
N ILE A 30 -11.10 -11.31 26.28
CA ILE A 30 -10.17 -11.85 27.27
C ILE A 30 -10.41 -13.35 27.36
N LYS A 31 -9.37 -14.15 27.15
CA LYS A 31 -9.44 -15.61 27.30
C LYS A 31 -8.19 -16.10 28.03
N GLY A 32 -8.38 -16.77 29.16
CA GLY A 32 -7.26 -17.23 30.01
C GLY A 32 -6.38 -16.08 30.49
N GLY A 33 -6.98 -14.94 30.87
CA GLY A 33 -6.25 -13.74 31.31
C GLY A 33 -5.56 -12.95 30.18
N LYS A 34 -5.55 -13.44 28.95
CA LYS A 34 -4.86 -12.82 27.81
C LYS A 34 -5.82 -12.08 26.88
N SER A 35 -5.36 -10.93 26.39
CA SER A 35 -6.03 -10.12 25.37
C SER A 35 -5.93 -10.75 23.98
N HIS A 36 -7.06 -10.91 23.32
CA HIS A 36 -7.12 -11.47 21.97
C HIS A 36 -7.92 -10.59 21.01
N PHE A 37 -7.48 -10.54 19.76
CA PHE A 37 -8.08 -9.79 18.67
C PHE A 37 -8.49 -10.69 17.53
N TYR A 38 -9.70 -10.52 17.01
CA TYR A 38 -10.13 -11.21 15.80
C TYR A 38 -9.69 -10.41 14.58
N LEU A 39 -8.84 -11.01 13.76
CA LEU A 39 -8.29 -10.36 12.57
C LEU A 39 -8.55 -11.19 11.33
N THR A 40 -8.68 -10.50 10.21
CA THR A 40 -8.90 -11.07 8.89
C THR A 40 -7.72 -10.74 7.99
N LYS A 41 -7.34 -11.70 7.14
CA LYS A 41 -6.32 -11.50 6.11
C LYS A 41 -7.00 -10.91 4.89
N LYS A 42 -6.64 -9.67 4.58
CA LYS A 42 -7.12 -8.92 3.42
C LYS A 42 -6.67 -9.57 2.12
N GLY A 43 -7.55 -9.59 1.11
CA GLY A 43 -7.20 -10.05 -0.24
C GLY A 43 -6.14 -9.17 -0.94
N PRO A 44 -5.51 -9.69 -2.01
CA PRO A 44 -4.47 -8.99 -2.77
C PRO A 44 -4.99 -7.82 -3.63
N GLU A 45 -6.29 -7.81 -3.95
CA GLU A 45 -6.94 -6.81 -4.81
C GLU A 45 -7.38 -5.54 -4.06
N LEU A 46 -7.06 -5.46 -2.76
CA LEU A 46 -7.46 -4.35 -1.91
C LEU A 46 -6.61 -3.10 -2.16
N PRO A 47 -7.22 -1.90 -2.24
CA PRO A 47 -6.51 -0.65 -2.45
C PRO A 47 -5.67 -0.20 -1.24
N PHE A 48 -5.91 -0.77 -0.05
CA PHE A 48 -5.21 -0.36 1.15
C PHE A 48 -4.62 -1.55 1.90
N LEU A 49 -3.28 -1.57 1.97
CA LEU A 49 -2.49 -2.60 2.65
C LEU A 49 -3.02 -4.02 2.34
N PRO A 50 -3.07 -4.43 1.06
CA PRO A 50 -3.51 -5.77 0.70
C PRO A 50 -2.67 -6.81 1.44
N THR A 51 -3.26 -7.99 1.67
CA THR A 51 -2.62 -9.12 2.38
C THR A 51 -2.25 -8.88 3.85
N SER A 52 -2.51 -7.69 4.40
CA SER A 52 -2.36 -7.40 5.83
C SER A 52 -3.40 -8.12 6.68
N TRP A 53 -3.05 -8.37 7.94
CA TRP A 53 -4.00 -8.77 8.98
C TRP A 53 -4.65 -7.52 9.57
N SER A 54 -5.95 -7.39 9.41
CA SER A 54 -6.72 -6.20 9.76
C SER A 54 -7.98 -6.57 10.55
N PRO A 55 -8.57 -5.63 11.31
CA PRO A 55 -9.94 -5.78 11.75
C PRO A 55 -10.91 -5.72 10.57
N ILE A 56 -12.16 -6.06 10.83
CA ILE A 56 -13.20 -6.20 9.82
C ILE A 56 -13.76 -4.81 9.51
N GLY A 57 -13.92 -4.49 8.22
CA GLY A 57 -14.58 -3.26 7.82
C GLY A 57 -15.47 -3.42 6.62
N SER A 58 -16.41 -2.48 6.48
CA SER A 58 -17.31 -2.36 5.33
C SER A 58 -17.65 -0.91 5.07
N LEU A 59 -18.14 -0.64 3.87
CA LEU A 59 -18.87 0.59 3.55
C LEU A 59 -20.17 0.65 4.37
N VAL A 60 -20.59 1.87 4.69
CA VAL A 60 -21.98 2.16 5.05
C VAL A 60 -22.83 1.94 3.81
N THR A 61 -23.90 1.15 3.95
CA THR A 61 -24.77 0.76 2.83
C THR A 61 -26.05 1.59 2.83
N PRO A 62 -26.76 1.71 1.68
CA PRO A 62 -28.08 2.36 1.65
C PRO A 62 -29.08 1.77 2.65
N LYS A 63 -29.01 0.45 2.89
CA LYS A 63 -29.82 -0.23 3.92
C LYS A 63 -29.47 0.19 5.34
N ASP A 64 -28.19 0.49 5.62
CA ASP A 64 -27.78 1.03 6.92
C ASP A 64 -28.40 2.43 7.13
N GLU A 65 -28.45 3.24 6.08
CA GLU A 65 -29.03 4.59 6.12
C GLU A 65 -30.55 4.56 6.30
N GLU A 66 -31.24 3.71 5.54
CA GLU A 66 -32.69 3.49 5.63
C GLU A 66 -33.08 3.07 7.06
N LEU A 67 -32.44 2.01 7.58
CA LEU A 67 -32.74 1.52 8.92
C LEU A 67 -32.40 2.56 10.01
N CYS A 68 -31.30 3.29 9.85
CA CYS A 68 -30.97 4.38 10.77
C CYS A 68 -32.02 5.49 10.76
N SER A 69 -32.60 5.81 9.59
CA SER A 69 -33.67 6.80 9.46
C SER A 69 -34.96 6.34 10.14
N VAL A 70 -35.35 5.07 9.96
CA VAL A 70 -36.53 4.48 10.61
C VAL A 70 -36.39 4.56 12.13
N LEU A 71 -35.29 4.04 12.67
CA LEU A 71 -35.05 4.02 14.11
C LEU A 71 -34.99 5.43 14.72
N ARG A 72 -34.44 6.41 13.98
CA ARG A 72 -34.46 7.82 14.40
C ARG A 72 -35.85 8.42 14.42
N GLY A 73 -36.69 8.07 13.45
CA GLY A 73 -38.08 8.52 13.39
C GLY A 73 -38.91 7.97 14.54
N GLU A 74 -38.67 6.72 14.94
CA GLU A 74 -39.44 6.04 15.98
C GLU A 74 -38.94 6.35 17.40
N PHE A 75 -37.62 6.40 17.61
CA PHE A 75 -37.00 6.45 18.94
C PHE A 75 -36.07 7.64 19.18
N GLY A 76 -35.89 8.51 18.19
CA GLY A 76 -34.90 9.60 18.24
C GLY A 76 -33.46 9.11 18.11
N ASP A 77 -32.51 10.00 18.37
CA ASP A 77 -31.08 9.64 18.39
C ASP A 77 -30.75 8.87 19.68
N MET A 78 -30.66 7.55 19.58
CA MET A 78 -30.30 6.68 20.72
C MET A 78 -28.84 6.82 21.15
N ALA A 79 -27.93 7.19 20.23
CA ALA A 79 -26.51 7.33 20.52
C ALA A 79 -25.80 8.29 19.55
N PRO A 80 -24.68 8.93 19.93
CA PRO A 80 -23.85 9.70 19.01
C PRO A 80 -23.34 8.82 17.87
N ASP A 81 -23.25 9.35 16.65
CA ASP A 81 -22.81 8.61 15.45
C ASP A 81 -23.65 7.34 15.18
N MET A 82 -24.96 7.39 15.46
CA MET A 82 -25.89 6.25 15.36
C MET A 82 -25.76 5.43 14.07
N LEU A 83 -25.62 6.08 12.90
CA LEU A 83 -25.42 5.40 11.61
C LEU A 83 -24.17 4.52 11.61
N ASN A 84 -23.04 5.03 12.12
CA ASN A 84 -21.80 4.27 12.17
C ASN A 84 -21.88 3.11 13.18
N ARG A 85 -22.58 3.31 14.30
CA ARG A 85 -22.83 2.26 15.31
C ARG A 85 -23.75 1.17 14.77
N LEU A 86 -24.76 1.53 13.98
CA LEU A 86 -25.64 0.60 13.30
C LEU A 86 -24.86 -0.24 12.28
N THR A 87 -24.04 0.38 11.45
CA THR A 87 -23.14 -0.35 10.53
C THR A 87 -22.16 -1.25 11.30
N ALA A 88 -21.62 -0.79 12.44
CA ALA A 88 -20.77 -1.62 13.29
C ALA A 88 -21.54 -2.84 13.84
N LEU A 89 -22.78 -2.64 14.28
CA LEU A 89 -23.65 -3.71 14.78
C LEU A 89 -23.96 -4.75 13.70
N ARG A 90 -24.28 -4.30 12.47
CA ARG A 90 -24.41 -5.19 11.31
C ARG A 90 -23.16 -6.05 11.14
N LEU A 91 -21.97 -5.45 11.17
CA LEU A 91 -20.70 -6.19 11.04
C LEU A 91 -20.49 -7.21 12.16
N VAL A 92 -20.95 -6.93 13.38
CA VAL A 92 -20.96 -7.91 14.48
C VAL A 92 -21.86 -9.10 14.13
N PHE A 93 -23.05 -8.85 13.60
CA PHE A 93 -24.05 -9.87 13.29
C PHE A 93 -23.59 -10.76 12.13
N GLU A 94 -23.04 -10.16 11.07
CA GLU A 94 -22.52 -10.87 9.90
C GLU A 94 -21.42 -11.88 10.23
N ARG A 95 -20.72 -11.69 11.35
CA ARG A 95 -19.57 -12.53 11.72
C ARG A 95 -19.94 -13.72 12.60
N ASN A 96 -21.10 -13.70 13.25
CA ASN A 96 -21.62 -14.84 14.01
C ASN A 96 -20.58 -15.45 14.97
N LEU A 97 -19.77 -14.59 15.62
CA LEU A 97 -18.67 -15.01 16.52
C LEU A 97 -19.19 -15.63 17.84
N PHE A 98 -20.42 -15.32 18.19
CA PHE A 98 -21.15 -15.81 19.35
C PHE A 98 -22.63 -15.97 18.99
N ASN A 99 -23.39 -16.72 19.81
CA ASN A 99 -24.78 -17.02 19.49
C ASN A 99 -25.71 -15.86 19.87
N ILE A 100 -25.80 -14.88 18.98
CA ILE A 100 -26.65 -13.68 19.14
C ILE A 100 -28.12 -14.06 19.29
N LYS A 101 -28.58 -15.11 18.57
CA LYS A 101 -29.97 -15.59 18.66
C LYS A 101 -30.33 -16.10 20.05
N LYS A 102 -29.38 -16.67 20.79
CA LYS A 102 -29.57 -17.04 22.20
C LYS A 102 -29.61 -15.84 23.15
N ILE A 103 -29.02 -14.71 22.77
CA ILE A 103 -28.95 -13.51 23.61
C ILE A 103 -30.23 -12.69 23.48
N ILE A 104 -30.84 -12.65 22.29
CA ILE A 104 -31.97 -11.77 21.97
C ILE A 104 -33.28 -12.59 21.77
N ASP A 105 -33.29 -13.89 22.09
CA ASP A 105 -34.40 -14.83 21.85
C ASP A 105 -35.09 -14.66 20.47
N LEU A 106 -34.29 -14.35 19.44
CA LEU A 106 -34.81 -14.04 18.11
C LEU A 106 -35.07 -15.32 17.32
N LYS A 107 -36.33 -15.52 16.90
CA LYS A 107 -36.69 -16.51 15.88
C LYS A 107 -35.98 -16.21 14.56
N THR A 108 -35.84 -17.24 13.72
CA THR A 108 -35.12 -17.23 12.45
C THR A 108 -35.54 -16.08 11.51
N HIS A 109 -34.59 -15.20 11.19
CA HIS A 109 -34.70 -14.18 10.13
C HIS A 109 -33.59 -14.37 9.10
N ASP A 110 -33.83 -13.85 7.89
CA ASP A 110 -33.05 -14.14 6.68
C ASP A 110 -31.80 -13.26 6.51
N ASN A 111 -31.76 -12.05 7.10
CA ASN A 111 -30.60 -11.13 7.01
C ASN A 111 -30.34 -10.29 8.28
N GLU A 112 -29.17 -9.65 8.35
CA GLU A 112 -28.68 -8.91 9.51
C GLU A 112 -29.39 -7.58 9.78
N HIS A 113 -29.92 -6.89 8.77
CA HIS A 113 -30.71 -5.66 8.96
C HIS A 113 -32.05 -5.97 9.63
N ASP A 114 -32.73 -7.03 9.19
CA ASP A 114 -33.99 -7.50 9.78
C ASP A 114 -33.81 -7.90 11.25
N LEU A 115 -32.65 -8.47 11.58
CA LEU A 115 -32.33 -8.80 12.97
C LEU A 115 -32.15 -7.56 13.85
N ILE A 116 -31.65 -6.45 13.30
CA ILE A 116 -31.45 -5.20 14.06
C ILE A 116 -32.78 -4.48 14.27
N SER A 117 -33.66 -4.45 13.27
CA SER A 117 -34.93 -3.71 13.34
C SER A 117 -35.92 -4.25 14.39
N ILE A 118 -35.77 -5.51 14.79
CA ILE A 118 -36.65 -6.17 15.76
C ILE A 118 -36.08 -6.19 17.19
N ILE A 119 -34.90 -5.61 17.42
CA ILE A 119 -34.30 -5.52 18.77
C ILE A 119 -35.04 -4.46 19.56
N GLU A 120 -35.42 -4.78 20.80
CA GLU A 120 -35.99 -3.81 21.72
C GLU A 120 -35.10 -2.55 21.84
N PRO A 121 -35.65 -1.33 21.78
CA PRO A 121 -34.86 -0.09 21.75
C PRO A 121 -33.89 0.03 22.92
N GLU A 122 -34.26 -0.43 24.11
CA GLU A 122 -33.43 -0.43 25.31
C GLU A 122 -32.19 -1.33 25.14
N ILE A 123 -32.38 -2.51 24.54
CA ILE A 123 -31.29 -3.43 24.22
C ILE A 123 -30.41 -2.81 23.13
N LEU A 124 -31.03 -2.28 22.07
CA LEU A 124 -30.31 -1.64 20.97
C LEU A 124 -29.43 -0.49 21.47
N ASN A 125 -29.95 0.32 22.41
CA ASN A 125 -29.23 1.39 23.07
C ASN A 125 -27.99 0.88 23.82
N VAL A 126 -28.11 -0.22 24.57
CA VAL A 126 -26.97 -0.87 25.26
C VAL A 126 -25.91 -1.34 24.26
N TRP A 127 -26.32 -1.95 23.16
CA TRP A 127 -25.39 -2.43 22.13
C TRP A 127 -24.69 -1.28 21.41
N PHE A 128 -25.40 -0.20 21.10
CA PHE A 128 -24.79 1.00 20.56
C PHE A 128 -23.74 1.56 21.51
N HIS A 129 -24.02 1.68 22.81
CA HIS A 129 -23.05 2.17 23.78
C HIS A 129 -21.89 1.21 24.05
N SER A 130 -22.05 -0.08 23.74
CA SER A 130 -20.99 -1.09 23.80
C SER A 130 -19.97 -0.98 22.64
N MET A 131 -20.32 -0.29 21.55
CA MET A 131 -19.39 0.00 20.45
C MET A 131 -18.47 1.17 20.85
N VAL A 132 -17.32 0.89 21.43
CA VAL A 132 -16.41 1.94 21.91
C VAL A 132 -15.70 2.55 20.71
N PRO A 133 -15.86 3.84 20.39
CA PRO A 133 -15.13 4.41 19.28
C PRO A 133 -13.62 4.33 19.55
N CYS A 134 -12.86 3.99 18.51
CA CYS A 134 -11.46 3.60 18.59
C CYS A 134 -10.63 4.28 17.49
N GLY A 135 -10.98 5.53 17.19
CA GLY A 135 -10.29 6.35 16.19
C GLY A 135 -11.07 6.56 14.89
N PHE A 136 -10.53 7.45 14.08
CA PHE A 136 -11.06 7.83 12.77
C PHE A 136 -9.88 7.89 11.79
N GLN A 137 -10.08 7.49 10.54
CA GLN A 137 -9.07 7.56 9.50
C GLN A 137 -9.67 8.10 8.21
N ARG A 138 -9.01 9.09 7.60
CA ARG A 138 -9.32 9.53 6.24
C ARG A 138 -8.21 9.04 5.32
N LEU A 139 -8.57 8.25 4.32
CA LEU A 139 -7.64 7.66 3.36
C LEU A 139 -8.02 8.06 1.94
N GLN A 140 -7.05 8.52 1.16
CA GLN A 140 -7.22 8.72 -0.27
C GLN A 140 -6.69 7.51 -1.04
N SER A 141 -7.43 7.05 -2.05
CA SER A 141 -7.03 5.97 -2.96
C SER A 141 -7.52 6.29 -4.37
N GLY A 142 -6.61 6.78 -5.21
CA GLY A 142 -6.96 7.38 -6.50
C GLY A 142 -7.84 8.61 -6.29
N GLU A 143 -8.95 8.69 -7.03
CA GLU A 143 -9.94 9.78 -6.92
C GLU A 143 -10.90 9.63 -5.71
N ASN A 144 -10.78 8.56 -4.92
CA ASN A 144 -11.75 8.23 -3.89
C ASN A 144 -11.21 8.52 -2.49
N THR A 145 -12.05 9.07 -1.63
CA THR A 145 -11.74 9.22 -0.21
C THR A 145 -12.54 8.23 0.61
N PHE A 146 -11.90 7.54 1.53
CA PHE A 146 -12.52 6.67 2.51
C PHE A 146 -12.41 7.31 3.89
N ASN A 147 -13.56 7.65 4.48
CA ASN A 147 -13.68 8.14 5.84
C ASN A 147 -14.08 6.95 6.74
N THR A 148 -13.12 6.42 7.49
CA THR A 148 -13.24 5.20 8.29
C THR A 148 -13.38 5.50 9.77
N ASN A 149 -14.51 5.08 10.35
CA ASN A 149 -14.70 5.08 11.80
C ASN A 149 -14.36 3.71 12.37
N TYR A 150 -13.57 3.67 13.44
CA TYR A 150 -13.19 2.45 14.12
C TYR A 150 -14.00 2.30 15.41
N PHE A 151 -14.46 1.09 15.69
CA PHE A 151 -15.08 0.72 16.95
C PHE A 151 -14.42 -0.52 17.54
N LEU A 152 -14.15 -0.50 18.84
CA LEU A 152 -13.80 -1.68 19.62
C LEU A 152 -15.09 -2.31 20.14
N PHE A 153 -15.25 -3.61 19.89
CA PHE A 153 -16.39 -4.39 20.37
C PHE A 153 -15.89 -5.57 21.22
N ILE A 154 -16.38 -5.66 22.45
CA ILE A 154 -15.99 -6.71 23.39
C ILE A 154 -16.92 -7.91 23.21
N THR A 155 -16.33 -9.04 22.85
CA THR A 155 -17.03 -10.32 22.67
C THR A 155 -16.87 -11.22 23.90
N PRO A 156 -17.81 -12.15 24.15
CA PRO A 156 -17.65 -13.19 25.17
C PRO A 156 -16.35 -14.00 25.03
N SER A 157 -15.77 -14.45 26.16
CA SER A 157 -14.49 -15.17 26.18
C SER A 157 -14.52 -16.49 25.38
N ASP A 158 -15.68 -17.16 25.35
CA ASP A 158 -15.94 -18.42 24.66
C ASP A 158 -16.28 -18.26 23.17
N SER A 159 -16.34 -17.02 22.64
CA SER A 159 -16.59 -16.72 21.23
C SER A 159 -15.71 -17.58 20.31
N LYS A 160 -16.33 -18.39 19.45
CA LYS A 160 -15.61 -19.33 18.59
C LYS A 160 -15.47 -18.75 17.20
N PHE A 161 -14.29 -18.91 16.62
CA PHE A 161 -14.19 -18.79 15.18
C PHE A 161 -14.93 -19.96 14.54
N ARG A 162 -15.95 -19.65 13.73
CA ARG A 162 -16.61 -20.64 12.87
C ARG A 162 -15.98 -20.50 11.50
N ASN A 163 -15.42 -21.59 10.96
CA ASN A 163 -14.98 -21.68 9.57
C ASN A 163 -16.20 -21.57 8.64
N MET A 164 -16.71 -20.36 8.49
CA MET A 164 -17.72 -20.04 7.48
C MET A 164 -16.97 -19.58 6.24
N LYS A 165 -17.36 -20.10 5.06
CA LYS A 165 -17.02 -19.41 3.82
C LYS A 165 -17.58 -18.00 3.97
N LEU A 166 -16.68 -17.03 4.03
CA LEU A 166 -17.03 -15.65 4.22
C LEU A 166 -17.92 -15.26 3.04
N LYS A 167 -19.20 -14.98 3.33
CA LYS A 167 -20.09 -14.43 2.32
C LYS A 167 -19.47 -13.11 1.90
N ARG A 168 -19.26 -12.91 0.60
CA ARG A 168 -19.01 -11.56 0.07
C ARG A 168 -20.16 -10.72 0.61
N THR A 169 -19.89 -9.77 1.49
CA THR A 169 -20.94 -8.90 2.05
C THR A 169 -21.56 -8.17 0.86
N SER A 170 -22.73 -8.63 0.48
CA SER A 170 -23.34 -8.37 -0.81
C SER A 170 -24.22 -7.14 -0.70
N SER A 171 -23.76 -6.00 -1.21
CA SER A 171 -24.64 -4.92 -1.68
C SER A 171 -23.93 -3.78 -2.41
N VAL A 172 -22.62 -3.59 -2.26
CA VAL A 172 -21.91 -2.50 -2.98
C VAL A 172 -21.13 -3.04 -4.17
N SER A 173 -21.71 -2.90 -5.36
CA SER A 173 -21.14 -3.28 -6.66
C SER A 173 -19.81 -2.58 -6.98
N VAL A 174 -19.51 -1.45 -6.32
CA VAL A 174 -18.42 -0.54 -6.68
C VAL A 174 -17.04 -0.98 -6.15
N TYR A 175 -16.99 -1.70 -5.01
CA TYR A 175 -15.73 -2.25 -4.47
C TYR A 175 -15.89 -3.67 -3.89
N PRO A 176 -16.02 -4.71 -4.73
CA PRO A 176 -16.01 -6.10 -4.27
C PRO A 176 -14.75 -6.45 -3.45
N GLY A 177 -13.65 -5.72 -3.73
CA GLY A 177 -12.35 -5.82 -3.07
C GLY A 177 -12.33 -5.37 -1.61
N LEU A 178 -13.08 -4.33 -1.21
CA LEU A 178 -13.06 -3.77 0.17
C LEU A 178 -13.44 -4.79 1.25
N LEU A 179 -14.05 -5.89 0.81
CA LEU A 179 -14.72 -6.91 1.58
C LEU A 179 -14.04 -8.28 1.45
N MET A 180 -12.91 -8.36 0.74
CA MET A 180 -12.20 -9.62 0.52
C MET A 180 -11.40 -10.02 1.75
N GLU A 181 -11.97 -10.93 2.51
CA GLU A 181 -11.33 -11.61 3.62
C GLU A 181 -11.00 -13.05 3.19
N GLU A 182 -9.71 -13.38 3.07
CA GLU A 182 -9.30 -14.72 2.64
C GLU A 182 -9.29 -15.71 3.80
N LYS A 183 -8.94 -15.21 5.00
CA LYS A 183 -8.76 -15.98 6.23
C LYS A 183 -9.12 -15.12 7.41
N ALA A 184 -9.54 -15.74 8.50
CA ALA A 184 -9.74 -15.05 9.77
C ALA A 184 -9.33 -15.94 10.93
N LYS A 185 -8.86 -15.33 12.02
CA LYS A 185 -8.57 -16.03 13.28
C LYS A 185 -8.42 -15.05 14.43
N TRP A 186 -8.40 -15.61 15.64
CA TRP A 186 -7.97 -14.90 16.84
C TRP A 186 -6.44 -14.88 16.92
N PHE A 187 -5.91 -13.74 17.34
CA PHE A 187 -4.50 -13.52 17.68
C PHE A 187 -4.40 -13.04 19.11
N GLU A 188 -3.39 -13.50 19.83
CA GLU A 188 -3.02 -12.90 21.11
C GLU A 188 -2.34 -11.54 20.88
N ALA A 189 -2.61 -10.55 21.74
CA ALA A 189 -2.03 -9.20 21.62
C ALA A 189 -0.49 -9.21 21.65
N GLU A 190 0.10 -10.03 22.51
CA GLU A 190 1.56 -10.20 22.58
C GLU A 190 2.13 -10.87 21.32
N GLU A 191 1.40 -11.84 20.74
CA GLU A 191 1.79 -12.49 19.48
C GLU A 191 1.79 -11.47 18.34
N ILE A 192 0.78 -10.58 18.28
CA ILE A 192 0.71 -9.49 17.29
C ILE A 192 1.93 -8.60 17.42
N GLN A 193 2.24 -8.12 18.63
CA GLN A 193 3.37 -7.23 18.85
C GLN A 193 4.71 -7.88 18.52
N LYS A 194 4.89 -9.16 18.92
CA LYS A 194 6.09 -9.92 18.56
C LYS A 194 6.25 -10.04 17.05
N GLN A 195 5.19 -10.43 16.33
CA GLN A 195 5.23 -10.60 14.87
C GLN A 195 5.35 -9.27 14.12
N TYR A 196 4.74 -8.20 14.64
CA TYR A 196 4.89 -6.84 14.10
C TYR A 196 6.33 -6.35 14.26
N HIS A 197 6.92 -6.56 15.43
CA HIS A 197 8.27 -6.11 15.74
C HIS A 197 9.35 -6.89 14.98
N ASN A 198 9.17 -8.20 14.83
CA ASN A 198 10.05 -9.07 14.06
C ASN A 198 9.84 -9.00 12.54
N LEU A 199 8.86 -8.21 12.06
CA LEU A 199 8.48 -8.15 10.64
C LEU A 199 8.07 -9.51 10.06
N ASP A 200 7.45 -10.37 10.88
CA ASP A 200 6.94 -11.67 10.42
C ASP A 200 5.63 -11.51 9.63
N LYS A 201 4.82 -10.49 10.00
CA LYS A 201 3.52 -10.23 9.38
C LYS A 201 3.21 -8.74 9.32
N LEU A 202 2.55 -8.35 8.25
CA LEU A 202 1.96 -7.02 8.11
C LEU A 202 0.62 -6.98 8.83
N PHE A 203 0.51 -6.16 9.88
CA PHE A 203 -0.73 -5.84 10.56
C PHE A 203 -1.21 -4.45 10.19
N SER A 204 -2.52 -4.17 10.32
CA SER A 204 -3.00 -2.79 10.17
C SER A 204 -2.39 -1.90 11.27
N PRO A 205 -2.04 -0.64 10.96
CA PRO A 205 -1.46 0.29 11.93
C PRO A 205 -2.32 0.47 13.18
N SER A 206 -3.65 0.54 13.03
CA SER A 206 -4.60 0.63 14.13
C SER A 206 -4.49 -0.54 15.12
N ILE A 207 -4.26 -1.76 14.63
CA ILE A 207 -4.05 -2.94 15.47
C ILE A 207 -2.67 -2.93 16.11
N ALA A 208 -1.63 -2.55 15.38
CA ALA A 208 -0.28 -2.42 15.93
C ALA A 208 -0.25 -1.38 17.08
N ILE A 209 -0.90 -0.24 16.92
CA ILE A 209 -1.01 0.80 17.95
C ILE A 209 -1.80 0.30 19.16
N LEU A 210 -3.00 -0.25 18.94
CA LEU A 210 -3.86 -0.69 20.03
C LEU A 210 -3.21 -1.80 20.86
N THR A 211 -2.56 -2.76 20.21
CA THR A 211 -1.88 -3.87 20.90
C THR A 211 -0.60 -3.41 21.60
N LYS A 212 0.12 -2.41 21.07
CA LYS A 212 1.25 -1.78 21.80
C LYS A 212 0.75 -1.14 23.10
N LYS A 213 -0.34 -0.37 23.06
CA LYS A 213 -0.93 0.26 24.26
C LYS A 213 -1.31 -0.76 25.34
N ILE A 214 -1.85 -1.89 24.93
CA ILE A 214 -2.28 -2.93 25.88
C ILE A 214 -1.08 -3.70 26.46
N THR A 215 -0.09 -4.04 25.64
CA THR A 215 0.99 -4.97 26.04
C THR A 215 2.25 -4.28 26.55
N LYS A 216 2.52 -3.04 26.12
CA LYS A 216 3.72 -2.28 26.50
C LYS A 216 3.41 -1.12 27.44
N GLU A 217 2.27 -0.46 27.24
CA GLU A 217 1.80 0.64 28.10
C GLU A 217 0.83 0.15 29.20
N TYR A 218 0.54 -1.16 29.25
CA TYR A 218 -0.35 -1.81 30.24
C TYR A 218 -1.74 -1.17 30.38
N LYS A 219 -2.23 -0.53 29.32
CA LYS A 219 -3.55 0.13 29.33
C LYS A 219 -4.68 -0.89 29.24
N LYS A 220 -5.80 -0.60 29.92
CA LYS A 220 -7.01 -1.38 29.68
C LYS A 220 -7.48 -1.16 28.23
N PRO A 221 -8.04 -2.18 27.56
CA PRO A 221 -8.48 -2.08 26.15
C PRO A 221 -9.41 -0.88 25.88
N PHE A 222 -10.35 -0.61 26.79
CA PHE A 222 -11.26 0.53 26.67
C PHE A 222 -10.53 1.89 26.76
N GLU A 223 -9.61 2.02 27.71
CA GLU A 223 -8.80 3.25 27.88
C GLU A 223 -7.94 3.49 26.64
N ALA A 224 -7.31 2.43 26.11
CA ALA A 224 -6.51 2.51 24.88
C ALA A 224 -7.36 2.92 23.66
N ALA A 225 -8.57 2.37 23.52
CA ALA A 225 -9.49 2.74 22.45
C ALA A 225 -9.93 4.22 22.53
N ARG A 226 -10.28 4.69 23.74
CA ARG A 226 -10.67 6.09 23.97
C ARG A 226 -9.54 7.08 23.70
N GLU A 227 -8.31 6.74 24.06
CA GLU A 227 -7.16 7.58 23.74
C GLU A 227 -6.93 7.66 22.22
N MET A 228 -7.14 6.56 21.49
CA MET A 228 -7.08 6.56 20.03
C MET A 228 -8.21 7.38 19.40
N GLU A 229 -9.39 7.43 20.03
CA GLU A 229 -10.50 8.30 19.61
C GLU A 229 -10.19 9.79 19.83
N GLN A 230 -9.67 10.18 20.99
CA GLN A 230 -9.46 11.58 21.37
C GLN A 230 -8.51 12.35 20.44
N LYS A 231 -7.72 11.63 19.62
CA LYS A 231 -6.90 12.22 18.55
C LYS A 231 -7.71 12.60 17.30
N LYS A 232 -9.04 12.53 17.33
CA LYS A 232 -9.99 13.09 16.32
C LYS A 232 -9.72 14.60 16.14
N GLY A 233 -8.89 14.95 15.17
CA GLY A 233 -8.52 16.34 14.84
C GLY A 233 -7.10 16.46 14.31
N VAL A 234 -6.19 15.63 14.84
CA VAL A 234 -4.96 15.27 14.15
C VAL A 234 -5.35 14.11 13.26
N SER A 235 -5.92 14.41 12.07
CA SER A 235 -6.25 13.36 11.12
C SER A 235 -5.07 12.39 11.03
N PRO A 236 -5.25 11.05 11.11
CA PRO A 236 -4.18 10.11 10.75
C PRO A 236 -4.01 10.07 9.23
N ARG A 237 -4.20 11.22 8.59
CA ARG A 237 -3.61 11.64 7.33
C ARG A 237 -2.07 11.62 7.48
N ILE A 238 -1.57 11.90 8.68
CA ILE A 238 -0.15 11.82 9.05
C ILE A 238 0.30 10.38 9.24
N SER A 239 0.95 9.82 8.21
CA SER A 239 1.95 8.74 8.34
C SER A 239 1.46 7.44 9.01
N PHE A 240 1.20 6.40 8.23
CA PHE A 240 1.04 5.07 8.84
C PHE A 240 2.41 4.51 9.15
N GLN A 241 2.72 4.35 10.44
CA GLN A 241 3.85 3.53 10.85
C GLN A 241 3.52 2.08 10.46
N LEU A 242 4.00 1.68 9.28
CA LEU A 242 3.74 0.36 8.69
C LEU A 242 4.46 -0.74 9.47
N PHE A 243 5.67 -0.41 9.92
CA PHE A 243 6.57 -1.23 10.71
C PHE A 243 7.25 -0.33 11.75
N PRO A 244 7.81 -0.87 12.83
CA PRO A 244 8.54 -0.06 13.80
C PRO A 244 9.52 0.88 13.10
N TYR A 245 9.43 2.16 13.40
CA TYR A 245 10.29 3.22 12.85
C TYR A 245 10.29 3.32 11.31
N THR A 246 9.18 2.95 10.66
CA THR A 246 9.03 3.00 9.21
C THR A 246 7.62 3.46 8.83
N TRP A 247 7.53 4.60 8.17
CA TRP A 247 6.30 5.26 7.78
C TRP A 247 6.16 5.32 6.26
N ARG A 248 4.93 5.36 5.78
CA ARG A 248 4.60 5.57 4.37
C ARG A 248 3.59 6.70 4.20
N PHE A 249 3.87 7.55 3.21
CA PHE A 249 3.00 8.58 2.69
C PHE A 249 2.74 8.25 1.22
N SER A 250 1.48 8.14 0.82
CA SER A 250 1.13 7.86 -0.57
C SER A 250 0.60 9.15 -1.19
N THR A 251 1.30 9.67 -2.17
CA THR A 251 1.01 10.99 -2.75
C THR A 251 0.71 10.88 -4.24
N PRO A 252 -0.21 11.67 -4.81
CA PRO A 252 -0.27 11.88 -6.25
C PRO A 252 1.08 12.29 -6.81
N SER A 253 1.38 11.78 -7.99
CA SER A 253 2.68 11.92 -8.65
C SER A 253 2.52 11.72 -10.15
N PRO A 254 3.40 12.27 -11.01
CA PRO A 254 3.41 12.04 -12.45
C PRO A 254 3.99 10.65 -12.81
N ALA A 255 3.65 9.62 -12.02
CA ALA A 255 4.12 8.26 -12.23
C ALA A 255 3.60 7.73 -13.56
N LEU A 256 4.42 6.89 -14.22
CA LEU A 256 3.98 6.26 -15.46
C LEU A 256 2.78 5.32 -15.19
N PRO A 257 1.77 5.32 -16.06
CA PRO A 257 0.65 4.40 -15.92
C PRO A 257 1.11 2.94 -15.80
N PRO A 258 0.39 2.08 -15.04
CA PRO A 258 -0.95 2.30 -14.48
C PRO A 258 -0.93 3.01 -13.10
N TYR A 259 0.20 3.55 -12.67
CA TYR A 259 0.30 4.26 -11.40
C TYR A 259 -0.03 5.73 -11.59
N ASN A 260 -0.60 6.31 -10.55
CA ASN A 260 -0.88 7.74 -10.43
C ASN A 260 -0.39 8.29 -9.06
N THR A 261 0.34 7.46 -8.32
CA THR A 261 0.83 7.75 -6.97
C THR A 261 2.20 7.17 -6.75
N THR A 262 2.98 7.83 -5.90
CA THR A 262 4.27 7.38 -5.38
C THR A 262 4.14 7.13 -3.88
N ASN A 263 4.83 6.09 -3.41
CA ASN A 263 5.03 5.80 -2.01
C ASN A 263 6.30 6.52 -1.54
N ILE A 264 6.13 7.63 -0.83
CA ILE A 264 7.20 8.25 -0.06
C ILE A 264 7.34 7.49 1.25
N TYR A 265 8.57 7.16 1.65
CA TYR A 265 8.83 6.52 2.92
C TYR A 265 9.64 7.41 3.85
N VAL A 266 9.44 7.24 5.15
CA VAL A 266 10.36 7.75 6.16
C VAL A 266 10.81 6.58 7.02
N ILE A 267 12.10 6.49 7.31
CA ILE A 267 12.67 5.42 8.12
C ILE A 267 13.71 5.96 9.08
N GLY A 268 13.70 5.46 10.31
CA GLY A 268 14.66 5.84 11.33
C GLY A 268 14.04 6.15 12.69
N ASN A 269 14.90 6.25 13.70
CA ASN A 269 14.51 6.66 15.05
C ASN A 269 15.30 7.90 15.47
N GLU A 270 16.55 7.73 15.91
CA GLU A 270 17.46 8.83 16.26
C GLU A 270 17.84 9.66 15.03
N LYS A 271 18.09 8.97 13.92
CA LYS A 271 18.37 9.55 12.61
C LYS A 271 17.33 9.06 11.62
N LYS A 272 16.63 9.99 10.96
CA LYS A 272 15.52 9.72 10.05
C LYS A 272 15.82 10.22 8.65
N TYR A 273 15.48 9.40 7.66
CA TYR A 273 15.62 9.74 6.25
C TYR A 273 14.30 9.63 5.51
N ILE A 274 14.07 10.57 4.59
CA ILE A 274 12.98 10.51 3.62
C ILE A 274 13.49 9.72 2.40
N ILE A 275 12.67 8.83 1.86
CA ILE A 275 12.99 8.07 0.66
C ILE A 275 11.97 8.43 -0.43
N ASP A 276 12.50 8.88 -1.57
CA ASP A 276 11.74 9.27 -2.77
C ASP A 276 10.56 10.21 -2.50
N PRO A 277 10.80 11.48 -2.12
CA PRO A 277 9.76 12.49 -1.97
C PRO A 277 9.17 12.93 -3.32
N GLY A 278 8.56 11.99 -4.04
CA GLY A 278 7.97 12.22 -5.34
C GLY A 278 6.49 12.60 -5.25
N SER A 279 6.19 13.88 -5.37
CA SER A 279 4.82 14.36 -5.55
C SER A 279 4.78 15.58 -6.48
N ASN A 280 3.66 15.78 -7.17
CA ASN A 280 3.37 16.98 -7.95
C ASN A 280 2.41 17.94 -7.23
N GLU A 281 1.97 17.62 -6.02
CA GLU A 281 0.97 18.39 -5.30
C GLU A 281 1.46 18.74 -3.89
N PHE A 282 1.64 20.04 -3.62
CA PHE A 282 2.08 20.53 -2.32
C PHE A 282 1.17 20.05 -1.19
N GLU A 283 -0.15 20.19 -1.37
CA GLU A 283 -1.17 19.75 -0.40
C GLU A 283 -1.10 18.25 -0.11
N ALA A 284 -0.70 17.42 -1.09
CA ALA A 284 -0.57 15.99 -0.88
C ALA A 284 0.60 15.64 0.06
N THR A 285 1.58 16.53 0.20
CA THR A 285 2.70 16.36 1.13
C THR A 285 2.50 17.07 2.47
N LYS A 286 1.35 17.69 2.73
CA LYS A 286 1.08 18.42 3.99
C LYS A 286 1.37 17.59 5.24
N ASP A 287 0.97 16.33 5.22
CA ASP A 287 1.22 15.40 6.32
C ASP A 287 2.70 15.06 6.53
N LEU A 288 3.46 15.01 5.43
CA LEU A 288 4.90 14.81 5.47
C LEU A 288 5.59 16.06 6.01
N ASN A 289 5.15 17.27 5.63
CA ASN A 289 5.65 18.53 6.21
C ASN A 289 5.45 18.54 7.74
N ILE A 290 4.23 18.27 8.22
CA ILE A 290 3.93 18.20 9.66
C ILE A 290 4.79 17.13 10.36
N PHE A 291 5.05 16.00 9.68
CA PHE A 291 5.92 14.97 10.22
C PHE A 291 7.36 15.48 10.36
N ILE A 292 7.90 16.12 9.33
CA ILE A 292 9.26 16.69 9.32
C ILE A 292 9.40 17.74 10.42
N GLU A 293 8.48 18.71 10.49
CA GLU A 293 8.47 19.77 11.53
C GLU A 293 8.50 19.19 12.95
N LYS A 294 7.73 18.13 13.22
CA LYS A 294 7.70 17.47 14.53
C LYS A 294 8.94 16.66 14.86
N ASN A 295 9.78 16.37 13.86
CA ASN A 295 10.95 15.50 13.98
C ASN A 295 12.23 16.21 13.52
N GLU A 296 12.21 17.54 13.39
CA GLU A 296 13.26 18.35 12.75
C GLU A 296 14.67 17.98 13.27
N ASP A 297 14.82 17.89 14.60
CA ASP A 297 16.08 17.54 15.28
C ASP A 297 16.65 16.15 14.93
N THR A 298 15.88 15.30 14.27
CA THR A 298 16.26 13.93 13.90
C THR A 298 16.25 13.67 12.40
N MET A 299 15.83 14.65 11.59
CA MET A 299 15.79 14.51 10.13
C MET A 299 17.19 14.74 9.55
N GLU A 300 17.72 13.75 8.86
CA GLU A 300 19.13 13.73 8.44
C GLU A 300 19.31 13.83 6.92
N GLY A 301 18.24 13.67 6.16
CA GLY A 301 18.27 13.93 4.72
C GLY A 301 17.29 13.13 3.89
N ILE A 302 17.51 13.20 2.59
CA ILE A 302 16.66 12.66 1.55
C ILE A 302 17.47 11.67 0.71
N LEU A 303 16.96 10.44 0.59
CA LEU A 303 17.53 9.36 -0.21
C LEU A 303 16.71 9.22 -1.49
N ILE A 304 17.36 9.37 -2.64
CA ILE A 304 16.71 9.27 -3.95
C ILE A 304 17.15 7.97 -4.61
N THR A 305 16.19 7.08 -4.89
CA THR A 305 16.45 5.74 -5.42
C THR A 305 16.66 5.73 -6.93
N ASN A 306 16.02 6.65 -7.65
CA ASN A 306 16.10 6.76 -9.10
C ASN A 306 15.81 8.21 -9.56
N PRO A 307 16.17 8.59 -10.79
CA PRO A 307 16.17 9.99 -11.21
C PRO A 307 14.84 10.41 -11.86
N PHE A 308 13.78 9.58 -11.80
CA PHE A 308 12.51 9.96 -12.41
C PHE A 308 11.77 11.00 -11.55
N PRO A 309 11.12 12.01 -12.17
CA PRO A 309 10.44 13.10 -11.47
C PRO A 309 9.47 12.64 -10.37
N ASP A 310 8.75 11.55 -10.62
CA ASP A 310 7.82 10.94 -9.68
C ASP A 310 8.46 10.34 -8.43
N HIS A 311 9.79 10.38 -8.29
CA HIS A 311 10.53 10.01 -7.08
C HIS A 311 11.23 11.20 -6.41
N CYS A 312 11.58 12.26 -7.14
CA CYS A 312 12.45 13.32 -6.62
C CYS A 312 11.86 14.75 -6.65
N ASN A 313 10.67 14.97 -7.22
CA ASN A 313 10.14 16.31 -7.45
C ASN A 313 10.08 17.23 -6.22
N GLN A 314 9.81 16.72 -5.01
CA GLN A 314 9.74 17.55 -3.81
C GLN A 314 11.08 17.60 -3.05
N ALA A 315 12.14 16.96 -3.54
CA ALA A 315 13.39 16.90 -2.80
C ALA A 315 14.05 18.29 -2.66
N LEU A 316 14.07 19.10 -3.73
CA LEU A 316 14.55 20.48 -3.68
C LEU A 316 13.74 21.34 -2.70
N TYR A 317 12.41 21.23 -2.74
CA TYR A 317 11.54 21.92 -1.78
C TYR A 317 11.90 21.57 -0.33
N PHE A 318 12.07 20.29 -0.02
CA PHE A 318 12.42 19.85 1.34
C PHE A 318 13.83 20.24 1.75
N LYS A 319 14.77 20.24 0.80
CA LYS A 319 16.11 20.78 1.02
C LYS A 319 16.07 22.26 1.37
N ASP A 320 15.38 23.07 0.56
CA ASP A 320 15.37 24.53 0.73
C ASP A 320 14.57 24.97 1.97
N THR A 321 13.50 24.25 2.30
CA THR A 321 12.60 24.57 3.42
C THR A 321 13.13 24.06 4.76
N PHE A 322 13.72 22.85 4.79
CA PHE A 322 14.11 22.17 6.03
C PHE A 322 15.62 21.90 6.13
N GLY A 323 16.44 22.39 5.18
CA GLY A 323 17.89 22.20 5.19
C GLY A 323 18.35 20.76 4.97
N LEU A 324 17.49 19.88 4.44
CA LEU A 324 17.76 18.45 4.35
C LEU A 324 18.73 18.11 3.20
N PRO A 325 19.92 17.53 3.47
CA PRO A 325 20.85 17.14 2.41
C PRO A 325 20.31 15.97 1.59
N MET A 326 20.68 15.92 0.32
CA MET A 326 20.25 14.86 -0.61
C MET A 326 21.38 13.87 -0.90
N PHE A 327 21.00 12.59 -1.06
CA PHE A 327 21.91 11.48 -1.34
C PHE A 327 21.33 10.59 -2.44
N THR A 328 22.18 10.17 -3.38
CA THR A 328 21.80 9.24 -4.45
C THR A 328 23.03 8.56 -5.06
N SER A 329 22.85 7.67 -6.03
CA SER A 329 23.95 7.02 -6.74
C SER A 329 24.66 8.00 -7.70
N VAL A 330 25.92 7.72 -8.06
CA VAL A 330 26.70 8.55 -9.01
C VAL A 330 25.92 8.80 -10.31
N LYS A 331 25.27 7.76 -10.82
CA LYS A 331 24.57 7.82 -12.11
C LYS A 331 23.29 8.64 -12.03
N ASN A 332 22.56 8.55 -10.92
CA ASN A 332 21.40 9.41 -10.70
C ASN A 332 21.82 10.87 -10.50
N ALA A 333 22.90 11.11 -9.74
CA ALA A 333 23.41 12.45 -9.49
C ALA A 333 23.75 13.18 -10.81
N LYS A 334 24.49 12.52 -11.71
CA LYS A 334 24.83 13.07 -13.04
C LYS A 334 23.63 13.49 -13.88
N ILE A 335 22.49 12.82 -13.73
CA ILE A 335 21.25 13.16 -14.43
C ILE A 335 20.58 14.34 -13.73
N LEU A 336 20.43 14.26 -12.41
CA LEU A 336 19.68 15.25 -11.62
C LEU A 336 20.42 16.58 -11.45
N GLU A 337 21.75 16.60 -11.50
CA GLU A 337 22.55 17.83 -11.49
C GLU A 337 22.23 18.75 -12.68
N GLN A 338 21.85 18.16 -13.83
CA GLN A 338 21.41 18.93 -15.01
C GLN A 338 20.05 19.60 -14.78
N GLU A 339 19.27 19.10 -13.83
CA GLU A 339 17.97 19.62 -13.42
C GLU A 339 18.06 20.52 -12.16
N GLY A 340 19.28 20.88 -11.74
CA GLY A 340 19.54 21.80 -10.62
C GLY A 340 19.62 21.15 -9.24
N PHE A 341 19.67 19.82 -9.16
CA PHE A 341 19.88 19.11 -7.89
C PHE A 341 21.36 19.09 -7.52
N ASP A 342 21.66 19.14 -6.23
CA ASP A 342 22.99 18.97 -5.66
C ASP A 342 22.97 17.93 -4.53
N PHE A 343 24.04 17.14 -4.47
CA PHE A 343 24.11 15.98 -3.58
C PHE A 343 25.22 16.18 -2.55
N HIS A 344 24.88 15.95 -1.28
CA HIS A 344 25.84 16.01 -0.19
C HIS A 344 26.86 14.88 -0.27
N SER A 345 26.39 13.68 -0.62
CA SER A 345 27.25 12.52 -0.81
C SER A 345 26.62 11.52 -1.76
N ILE A 346 27.50 10.73 -2.37
CA ILE A 346 27.14 9.64 -3.26
C ILE A 346 26.93 8.35 -2.47
N LEU A 347 25.93 7.57 -2.86
CA LEU A 347 25.65 6.24 -2.35
C LEU A 347 26.16 5.18 -3.34
N GLU A 348 27.21 4.47 -2.95
CA GLU A 348 27.73 3.29 -3.67
C GLU A 348 27.11 2.00 -3.11
N GLU A 349 27.16 0.89 -3.87
CA GLU A 349 26.78 -0.45 -3.37
C GLU A 349 27.48 -0.73 -2.02
N GLY A 350 26.71 -1.17 -1.03
CA GLY A 350 27.22 -1.50 0.31
C GLY A 350 27.41 -0.29 1.23
N THR A 351 27.17 0.94 0.76
CA THR A 351 27.18 2.14 1.62
C THR A 351 26.20 1.96 2.77
N LYS A 352 26.67 2.16 4.00
CA LYS A 352 25.84 2.07 5.20
C LYS A 352 25.39 3.47 5.63
N ILE A 353 24.08 3.68 5.61
CA ILE A 353 23.44 4.92 6.07
C ILE A 353 23.00 4.70 7.51
N HIS A 354 23.61 5.44 8.43
CA HIS A 354 23.40 5.28 9.87
C HIS A 354 22.05 5.83 10.32
N LEU A 355 21.21 4.98 10.91
CA LEU A 355 19.92 5.34 11.51
C LEU A 355 20.00 5.53 13.04
N GLY A 356 21.21 5.41 13.61
CA GLY A 356 21.49 5.47 15.04
C GLY A 356 21.33 4.13 15.75
N SER A 357 21.11 4.19 17.06
CA SER A 357 20.76 3.02 17.89
C SER A 357 19.25 2.82 17.95
N ASN A 358 18.83 1.59 18.23
CA ASN A 358 17.45 1.25 18.49
C ASN A 358 17.34 0.09 19.48
N PRO A 359 17.27 0.40 20.79
CA PRO A 359 17.14 -0.61 21.84
C PRO A 359 15.86 -1.45 21.71
N GLU A 360 14.74 -0.86 21.26
CA GLU A 360 13.51 -1.62 21.05
C GLU A 360 13.75 -2.77 20.05
N LEU A 361 14.49 -2.50 18.96
CA LEU A 361 14.85 -3.47 17.92
C LEU A 361 16.09 -4.32 18.24
N ASN A 362 16.69 -4.18 19.43
CA ASN A 362 17.99 -4.75 19.79
C ASN A 362 19.09 -4.45 18.75
N LYS A 363 19.17 -3.18 18.30
CA LYS A 363 20.18 -2.71 17.34
C LYS A 363 21.04 -1.64 17.98
N GLU A 364 22.27 -1.98 18.34
CA GLU A 364 23.25 -0.98 18.80
C GLU A 364 23.67 -0.04 17.67
N SER A 365 23.77 -0.57 16.44
CA SER A 365 23.95 0.19 15.21
C SER A 365 22.95 -0.27 14.17
N TRP A 366 21.93 0.54 13.91
CA TRP A 366 20.93 0.31 12.88
C TRP A 366 21.30 1.08 11.62
N ASN A 367 21.35 0.39 10.48
CA ASN A 367 21.78 0.97 9.20
C ASN A 367 20.85 0.53 8.08
N LEU A 368 20.71 1.39 7.07
CA LEU A 368 20.34 0.96 5.72
C LEU A 368 21.61 0.68 4.93
N GLU A 369 21.54 -0.31 4.05
CA GLU A 369 22.61 -0.62 3.11
C GLU A 369 22.14 -0.34 1.68
N THR A 370 22.91 0.45 0.94
CA THR A 370 22.62 0.75 -0.46
C THR A 370 22.88 -0.47 -1.33
N ILE A 371 21.96 -0.74 -2.27
CA ILE A 371 22.04 -1.84 -3.22
C ILE A 371 21.75 -1.34 -4.62
N ASP A 372 22.65 -1.52 -5.57
CA ASP A 372 22.45 -1.29 -6.98
C ASP A 372 21.38 -2.24 -7.52
N LEU A 373 20.31 -1.65 -8.04
CA LEU A 373 19.19 -2.31 -8.69
C LEU A 373 18.94 -1.74 -10.09
N PRO A 374 19.95 -1.71 -10.97
CA PRO A 374 19.79 -1.09 -12.27
C PRO A 374 18.85 -1.93 -13.15
N GLY A 375 18.31 -1.28 -14.18
CA GLY A 375 17.37 -1.87 -15.13
C GLY A 375 16.16 -0.99 -15.42
N SER A 376 15.50 -0.45 -14.39
CA SER A 376 14.49 0.61 -14.54
C SER A 376 15.13 1.91 -15.01
N SER A 377 16.25 2.26 -14.38
CA SER A 377 17.20 3.27 -14.83
C SER A 377 18.61 2.73 -14.58
N GLU A 378 19.62 3.36 -15.21
CA GLU A 378 21.02 2.93 -15.09
C GLU A 378 21.56 3.09 -13.66
N GLY A 379 21.10 4.12 -12.94
CA GLY A 379 21.53 4.46 -11.59
C GLY A 379 20.58 4.02 -10.48
N SER A 380 19.55 3.22 -10.80
CA SER A 380 18.57 2.80 -9.80
C SER A 380 19.23 2.02 -8.66
N ILE A 381 18.94 2.45 -7.43
CA ILE A 381 19.35 1.78 -6.19
C ILE A 381 18.12 1.35 -5.38
N GLY A 382 18.32 0.39 -4.49
CA GLY A 382 17.43 0.09 -3.39
C GLY A 382 18.15 0.28 -2.06
N LEU A 383 17.36 0.33 -0.98
CA LEU A 383 17.86 0.49 0.37
C LEU A 383 17.42 -0.74 1.18
N TRP A 384 18.40 -1.48 1.69
CA TRP A 384 18.19 -2.71 2.44
C TRP A 384 18.29 -2.46 3.93
N ASP A 385 17.27 -2.91 4.65
CA ASP A 385 17.26 -2.96 6.09
C ASP A 385 17.33 -4.42 6.54
N SER A 386 18.39 -4.74 7.29
CA SER A 386 18.65 -6.08 7.84
C SER A 386 17.50 -6.69 8.66
N ARG A 387 16.50 -5.90 9.06
CA ARG A 387 15.26 -6.42 9.68
C ARG A 387 14.42 -7.25 8.71
N GLY A 388 14.64 -7.13 7.41
CA GLY A 388 13.88 -7.82 6.36
C GLY A 388 13.08 -6.89 5.45
N LEU A 389 13.43 -5.59 5.38
CA LEU A 389 12.75 -4.63 4.51
C LEU A 389 13.66 -4.23 3.35
N LEU A 390 13.14 -4.26 2.14
CA LEU A 390 13.80 -3.69 0.98
C LEU A 390 12.97 -2.54 0.41
N PHE A 391 13.49 -1.33 0.45
CA PHE A 391 12.95 -0.21 -0.32
C PHE A 391 13.51 -0.33 -1.73
N SER A 392 12.71 -0.80 -2.68
CA SER A 392 13.24 -1.18 -4.00
C SER A 392 13.40 0.00 -4.95
N GLY A 393 12.77 1.15 -4.67
CA GLY A 393 12.68 2.30 -5.59
C GLY A 393 11.84 2.03 -6.85
N ILE A 394 11.72 0.77 -7.26
CA ILE A 394 11.00 0.33 -8.45
C ILE A 394 9.68 -0.36 -8.09
N SER A 395 8.70 -0.30 -8.99
CA SER A 395 7.49 -1.12 -8.87
C SER A 395 7.72 -2.55 -9.34
N LEU A 396 7.37 -3.54 -8.52
CA LEU A 396 7.41 -4.96 -8.91
C LEU A 396 6.01 -5.55 -9.10
N HIS A 397 4.96 -4.73 -9.00
CA HIS A 397 3.59 -5.22 -9.17
C HIS A 397 3.27 -5.54 -10.63
N LYS A 398 2.43 -6.55 -10.83
CA LYS A 398 1.93 -6.97 -12.16
C LYS A 398 3.02 -7.34 -13.18
N GLY A 399 4.27 -7.54 -12.73
CA GLY A 399 5.36 -7.88 -13.63
C GLY A 399 5.84 -6.72 -14.51
N LEU A 400 5.60 -5.50 -14.02
CA LEU A 400 5.76 -4.24 -14.74
C LEU A 400 7.06 -3.59 -14.26
N THR A 401 8.19 -3.97 -14.85
CA THR A 401 9.44 -3.24 -14.64
C THR A 401 10.42 -3.45 -15.77
N THR A 402 10.40 -2.52 -16.72
CA THR A 402 11.57 -2.01 -17.45
C THR A 402 11.14 -0.63 -17.94
N THR A 403 11.47 0.42 -17.19
CA THR A 403 10.88 1.75 -17.42
C THR A 403 11.70 2.65 -18.32
N ASN A 404 12.82 2.20 -18.89
CA ASN A 404 13.57 3.03 -19.83
C ASN A 404 13.88 2.31 -21.15
N ALA A 405 13.11 2.66 -22.20
CA ALA A 405 13.35 2.18 -23.56
C ALA A 405 14.66 2.71 -24.15
N SER A 406 15.17 3.84 -23.64
CA SER A 406 16.45 4.43 -24.02
C SER A 406 17.63 3.83 -23.26
N TYR A 407 17.40 2.78 -22.46
CA TYR A 407 18.44 2.07 -21.71
C TYR A 407 18.65 0.64 -22.24
N PRO A 408 19.60 0.42 -23.17
CA PRO A 408 19.70 -0.85 -23.90
C PRO A 408 19.95 -2.09 -23.02
N GLU A 409 20.67 -1.94 -21.91
CA GLU A 409 20.98 -3.05 -20.99
C GLU A 409 19.87 -3.35 -19.96
N SER A 410 18.80 -2.56 -19.98
CA SER A 410 17.67 -2.59 -19.04
C SER A 410 17.17 -4.01 -18.74
N TYR A 411 16.98 -4.84 -19.78
CA TYR A 411 16.49 -6.21 -19.61
C TYR A 411 17.44 -7.11 -18.82
N SER A 412 18.73 -7.10 -19.17
CA SER A 412 19.74 -7.99 -18.56
C SER A 412 20.00 -7.61 -17.12
N GLU A 413 20.09 -6.32 -16.87
CA GLU A 413 20.33 -5.79 -15.54
C GLU A 413 19.12 -5.94 -14.64
N PHE A 414 17.91 -5.69 -15.12
CA PHE A 414 16.71 -5.94 -14.33
C PHE A 414 16.64 -7.42 -13.89
N LEU A 415 16.99 -8.37 -14.76
CA LEU A 415 17.12 -9.78 -14.39
C LEU A 415 18.24 -10.04 -13.35
N SER A 416 19.32 -9.27 -13.37
CA SER A 416 20.39 -9.31 -12.36
C SER A 416 19.89 -8.78 -11.02
N SER A 417 19.24 -7.62 -11.03
CA SER A 417 18.59 -6.96 -9.88
C SER A 417 17.56 -7.87 -9.23
N LEU A 418 16.69 -8.54 -10.01
CA LEU A 418 15.77 -9.56 -9.49
C LEU A 418 16.48 -10.73 -8.79
N LYS A 419 17.64 -11.18 -9.30
CA LYS A 419 18.43 -12.22 -8.63
C LYS A 419 19.06 -11.69 -7.35
N LYS A 420 19.58 -10.46 -7.35
CA LYS A 420 20.17 -9.81 -6.19
C LYS A 420 19.14 -9.64 -5.07
N MET A 421 17.98 -9.05 -5.38
CA MET A 421 16.87 -8.91 -4.44
C MET A 421 16.40 -10.26 -3.87
N LYS A 422 16.40 -11.32 -4.69
CA LYS A 422 16.02 -12.66 -4.22
C LYS A 422 17.01 -13.23 -3.19
N LYS A 423 18.29 -12.89 -3.28
CA LYS A 423 19.32 -13.33 -2.31
C LYS A 423 19.18 -12.64 -0.95
N LEU A 424 18.66 -11.41 -0.91
CA LEU A 424 18.42 -10.69 0.35
C LEU A 424 17.36 -11.37 1.21
N ASN A 425 16.47 -12.16 0.59
CA ASN A 425 15.37 -12.86 1.27
C ASN A 425 14.52 -11.92 2.15
N ALA A 426 14.20 -10.74 1.63
CA ALA A 426 13.39 -9.74 2.30
C ALA A 426 12.02 -10.31 2.72
N ASN A 427 11.58 -9.98 3.93
CA ASN A 427 10.23 -10.27 4.40
C ASN A 427 9.22 -9.43 3.62
N PHE A 428 9.55 -8.15 3.40
CA PHE A 428 8.71 -7.21 2.65
C PHE A 428 9.53 -6.40 1.66
N ILE A 429 8.93 -6.14 0.49
CA ILE A 429 9.45 -5.15 -0.46
C ILE A 429 8.51 -3.94 -0.46
N LEU A 430 9.09 -2.77 -0.20
CA LEU A 430 8.48 -1.46 -0.17
C LEU A 430 8.82 -0.77 -1.49
N SER A 431 7.91 -0.87 -2.46
CA SER A 431 8.12 -0.33 -3.81
C SER A 431 7.75 1.14 -3.90
N GLY A 432 8.38 1.85 -4.85
CA GLY A 432 8.07 3.26 -5.14
C GLY A 432 6.62 3.49 -5.57
N HIS A 433 5.92 2.48 -6.10
CA HIS A 433 4.49 2.57 -6.41
C HIS A 433 3.74 1.31 -5.98
N GLY A 434 2.43 1.45 -5.81
CA GLY A 434 1.53 0.35 -5.49
C GLY A 434 1.57 -0.04 -4.00
N TYR A 435 1.46 -1.32 -3.72
CA TYR A 435 1.24 -1.85 -2.38
C TYR A 435 2.50 -2.47 -1.78
N ILE A 436 2.49 -2.74 -0.48
CA ILE A 436 3.58 -3.51 0.12
C ILE A 436 3.54 -4.94 -0.41
N ILE A 437 4.69 -5.44 -0.86
CA ILE A 437 4.84 -6.81 -1.31
C ILE A 437 5.16 -7.69 -0.11
N THR A 438 4.21 -8.54 0.28
CA THR A 438 4.30 -9.43 1.46
C THR A 438 4.81 -10.84 1.14
N ASP A 439 4.94 -11.17 -0.15
CA ASP A 439 5.58 -12.40 -0.62
C ASP A 439 6.64 -12.03 -1.67
N ALA A 440 7.78 -11.56 -1.16
CA ALA A 440 8.90 -11.09 -1.97
C ALA A 440 9.39 -12.18 -2.94
N ASN A 441 9.60 -13.39 -2.45
CA ASN A 441 10.12 -14.50 -3.24
C ASN A 441 9.20 -14.91 -4.40
N LYS A 442 7.89 -15.02 -4.15
CA LYS A 442 6.90 -15.30 -5.21
C LYS A 442 6.85 -14.16 -6.20
N THR A 443 6.86 -12.91 -5.74
CA THR A 443 6.75 -11.72 -6.60
C THR A 443 7.96 -11.59 -7.51
N LEU A 444 9.18 -11.71 -6.98
CA LEU A 444 10.42 -11.66 -7.75
C LEU A 444 10.49 -12.82 -8.77
N SER A 445 10.10 -14.03 -8.36
CA SER A 445 10.07 -15.19 -9.24
C SER A 445 9.04 -15.05 -10.37
N SER A 446 7.87 -14.48 -10.07
CA SER A 446 6.81 -14.21 -11.05
C SER A 446 7.25 -13.14 -12.06
N ASN A 447 7.89 -12.06 -11.60
CA ASN A 447 8.48 -11.03 -12.45
C ASN A 447 9.50 -11.65 -13.43
N LYS A 448 10.44 -12.45 -12.91
CA LYS A 448 11.45 -13.16 -13.71
C LYS A 448 10.84 -14.11 -14.74
N GLN A 449 9.81 -14.86 -14.37
CA GLN A 449 9.12 -15.77 -15.31
C GLN A 449 8.38 -15.00 -16.40
N ARG A 450 7.68 -13.91 -16.03
CA ARG A 450 6.93 -13.08 -16.99
C ARG A 450 7.85 -12.47 -18.03
N ILE A 451 8.94 -11.81 -17.64
CA ILE A 451 9.83 -11.14 -18.58
C ILE A 451 10.55 -12.14 -19.51
N LYS A 452 10.83 -13.36 -19.03
CA LYS A 452 11.30 -14.48 -19.87
C LYS A 452 10.24 -14.95 -20.87
N LYS A 453 8.97 -15.04 -20.45
CA LYS A 453 7.84 -15.40 -21.32
C LYS A 453 7.64 -14.35 -22.43
N ILE A 454 7.74 -13.06 -22.09
CA ILE A 454 7.70 -11.96 -23.07
C ILE A 454 8.80 -12.13 -24.10
N LYS A 455 10.07 -12.30 -23.66
CA LYS A 455 11.20 -12.55 -24.58
C LYS A 455 10.98 -13.75 -25.49
N LYS A 456 10.44 -14.85 -24.96
CA LYS A 456 10.13 -16.04 -25.75
C LYS A 456 9.09 -15.73 -26.85
N LYS A 457 7.98 -15.11 -26.48
CA LYS A 457 6.92 -14.71 -27.42
C LYS A 457 7.44 -13.78 -28.52
N LEU A 458 8.20 -12.74 -28.15
CA LEU A 458 8.78 -11.81 -29.12
C LEU A 458 9.75 -12.51 -30.07
N THR A 459 10.58 -13.41 -29.55
CA THR A 459 11.50 -14.22 -30.36
C THR A 459 10.76 -15.09 -31.37
N GLU A 460 9.65 -15.73 -30.97
CA GLU A 460 8.80 -16.53 -31.86
C GLU A 460 8.14 -15.68 -32.95
N ALA A 461 7.58 -14.52 -32.57
CA ALA A 461 6.97 -13.58 -33.50
C ALA A 461 7.96 -13.05 -34.56
N LEU A 462 9.16 -12.64 -34.12
CA LEU A 462 10.21 -12.16 -35.01
C LEU A 462 10.66 -13.24 -36.01
N LYS A 463 10.71 -14.50 -35.58
CA LYS A 463 11.03 -15.64 -36.47
C LYS A 463 9.93 -15.92 -37.49
N GLN A 464 8.68 -15.56 -37.18
CA GLN A 464 7.54 -15.65 -38.10
C GLN A 464 7.44 -14.45 -39.05
N GLY A 465 8.36 -13.47 -38.93
CA GLY A 465 8.43 -12.30 -39.80
C GLY A 465 7.69 -11.06 -39.28
N ILE A 466 7.13 -11.11 -38.06
CA ILE A 466 6.52 -9.92 -37.44
C ILE A 466 7.65 -9.00 -36.96
N SER A 467 7.79 -7.83 -37.59
CA SER A 467 8.91 -6.91 -37.35
C SER A 467 8.52 -5.60 -36.67
N GLU A 468 7.28 -5.17 -36.83
CA GLU A 468 6.81 -3.88 -36.35
C GLU A 468 6.57 -3.90 -34.84
N ILE A 469 7.04 -2.86 -34.14
CA ILE A 469 6.92 -2.73 -32.69
C ILE A 469 5.48 -2.77 -32.17
N ASP A 470 4.53 -2.16 -32.87
CA ASP A 470 3.14 -2.09 -32.42
C ASP A 470 2.48 -3.47 -32.55
N SER A 471 2.67 -4.14 -33.68
CA SER A 471 2.29 -5.54 -33.88
C SER A 471 2.92 -6.49 -32.83
N LEU A 472 4.20 -6.30 -32.50
CA LEU A 472 4.88 -7.07 -31.44
C LEU A 472 4.30 -6.79 -30.05
N THR A 473 3.84 -5.56 -29.79
CA THR A 473 3.20 -5.18 -28.53
C THR A 473 1.85 -5.86 -28.34
N ASP A 474 1.06 -5.98 -29.43
CA ASP A 474 -0.25 -6.66 -29.43
C ASP A 474 -0.16 -8.15 -29.09
N ILE A 475 0.96 -8.80 -29.40
CA ILE A 475 1.22 -10.21 -29.04
C ILE A 475 1.42 -10.39 -27.52
N ILE A 476 1.89 -9.32 -26.86
CA ILE A 476 2.20 -9.34 -25.43
C ILE A 476 0.99 -8.97 -24.58
N THR A 477 0.16 -8.03 -25.02
CA THR A 477 -1.01 -7.57 -24.29
C THR A 477 -2.27 -7.57 -25.14
N THR A 478 -3.37 -8.06 -24.57
CA THR A 478 -4.71 -7.98 -25.16
C THR A 478 -5.56 -6.85 -24.55
N LYS A 479 -5.01 -6.12 -23.57
CA LYS A 479 -5.66 -4.92 -23.01
C LYS A 479 -5.37 -3.72 -23.90
N ASP A 480 -6.44 -3.04 -24.30
CA ASP A 480 -6.40 -1.99 -25.33
C ASP A 480 -6.55 -0.57 -24.76
N THR A 481 -6.23 -0.36 -23.47
CA THR A 481 -6.14 1.02 -22.99
C THR A 481 -4.82 1.64 -23.46
N VAL A 482 -4.87 2.90 -23.89
CA VAL A 482 -3.72 3.64 -24.44
C VAL A 482 -2.54 3.60 -23.46
N GLU A 483 -2.82 3.78 -22.18
CA GLU A 483 -1.82 3.79 -21.11
C GLU A 483 -1.14 2.43 -20.92
N TRP A 484 -1.93 1.36 -20.97
CA TRP A 484 -1.40 0.02 -20.80
C TRP A 484 -0.58 -0.42 -22.01
N ARG A 485 -1.02 -0.07 -23.22
CA ARG A 485 -0.27 -0.31 -24.46
C ARG A 485 1.04 0.48 -24.46
N PHE A 486 1.01 1.76 -24.08
CA PHE A 486 2.21 2.59 -23.91
C PHE A 486 3.22 1.92 -22.97
N TYR A 487 2.76 1.45 -21.80
CA TYR A 487 3.62 0.79 -20.84
C TYR A 487 4.21 -0.53 -21.38
N MET A 488 3.37 -1.37 -22.01
CA MET A 488 3.83 -2.65 -22.60
C MET A 488 4.85 -2.44 -23.71
N LYS A 489 4.67 -1.40 -24.54
CA LYS A 489 5.61 -1.05 -25.61
C LYS A 489 7.02 -0.79 -25.09
N ARG A 490 7.16 -0.17 -23.91
CA ARG A 490 8.48 0.04 -23.26
C ARG A 490 9.14 -1.28 -22.84
N ILE A 491 8.37 -2.25 -22.36
CA ILE A 491 8.87 -3.60 -22.05
C ILE A 491 9.29 -4.33 -23.33
N VAL A 492 8.50 -4.20 -24.39
CA VAL A 492 8.84 -4.79 -25.68
C VAL A 492 10.16 -4.19 -26.19
N LEU A 493 10.31 -2.87 -26.16
CA LEU A 493 11.55 -2.18 -26.53
C LEU A 493 12.76 -2.67 -25.75
N SER A 494 12.68 -2.76 -24.42
CA SER A 494 13.82 -3.20 -23.61
C SER A 494 14.28 -4.63 -23.97
N VAL A 495 13.33 -5.51 -24.31
CA VAL A 495 13.64 -6.87 -24.75
C VAL A 495 14.23 -6.90 -26.16
N LEU A 496 13.70 -6.08 -27.07
CA LEU A 496 14.19 -5.98 -28.45
C LEU A 496 15.61 -5.41 -28.49
N GLU A 497 15.90 -4.33 -27.77
CA GLU A 497 17.24 -3.75 -27.67
C GLU A 497 18.23 -4.77 -27.07
N HIS A 498 17.81 -5.54 -26.05
CA HIS A 498 18.62 -6.66 -25.56
C HIS A 498 18.92 -7.72 -26.63
N LEU A 499 17.96 -8.05 -27.49
CA LEU A 499 18.17 -8.99 -28.60
C LEU A 499 19.09 -8.41 -29.69
N VAL A 500 19.03 -7.10 -29.94
CA VAL A 500 19.94 -6.37 -30.85
C VAL A 500 21.37 -6.46 -30.31
N ILE A 501 21.59 -6.11 -29.04
CA ILE A 501 22.90 -6.19 -28.37
C ILE A 501 23.47 -7.61 -28.41
N LYS A 502 22.63 -8.63 -28.22
CA LYS A 502 23.03 -10.04 -28.32
C LYS A 502 23.20 -10.53 -29.76
N GLY A 503 23.07 -9.65 -30.75
CA GLY A 503 23.26 -9.96 -32.17
C GLY A 503 22.24 -10.96 -32.72
N ARG A 504 21.08 -11.13 -32.07
CA ARG A 504 20.04 -12.07 -32.51
C ARG A 504 19.10 -11.47 -33.55
N ILE A 505 18.94 -10.15 -33.52
CA ILE A 505 18.10 -9.39 -34.44
C ILE A 505 18.85 -8.14 -34.92
N THR A 506 18.36 -7.51 -35.98
CA THR A 506 18.82 -6.20 -36.47
C THR A 506 17.65 -5.23 -36.44
N LYS A 507 17.92 -3.96 -36.17
CA LYS A 507 16.95 -2.87 -36.33
C LYS A 507 17.17 -2.18 -37.67
N ILE A 508 16.16 -2.12 -38.54
CA ILE A 508 16.19 -1.44 -39.84
C ILE A 508 15.04 -0.44 -39.87
N GLY A 509 15.34 0.85 -39.84
CA GLY A 509 14.31 1.87 -39.65
C GLY A 509 13.56 1.66 -38.32
N SER A 510 12.23 1.53 -38.39
CA SER A 510 11.36 1.22 -37.25
C SER A 510 11.18 -0.29 -36.99
N ASP A 511 11.68 -1.15 -37.88
CA ASP A 511 11.45 -2.58 -37.85
C ASP A 511 12.57 -3.35 -37.15
N TYR A 512 12.19 -4.47 -36.51
CA TYR A 512 13.09 -5.41 -35.87
C TYR A 512 13.05 -6.75 -36.60
N ILE A 513 14.19 -7.19 -37.13
CA ILE A 513 14.25 -8.35 -38.03
C ILE A 513 15.13 -9.44 -37.43
N TRP A 514 14.62 -10.68 -37.39
CA TRP A 514 15.37 -11.84 -36.93
C TRP A 514 16.55 -12.16 -37.86
N LYS A 515 17.77 -12.28 -37.32
CA LYS A 515 18.91 -12.75 -38.11
C LYS A 515 18.79 -14.26 -38.33
N LYS A 516 18.60 -14.69 -39.57
CA LYS A 516 18.80 -16.09 -39.95
C LYS A 516 20.30 -16.37 -39.83
N ASN A 517 20.69 -17.38 -39.06
CA ASN A 517 22.09 -17.83 -39.04
C ASN A 517 22.40 -18.37 -40.45
N ASN A 518 23.33 -17.75 -41.17
CA ASN A 518 23.84 -18.24 -42.46
C ASN A 518 24.83 -19.42 -42.26
N ASN A 519 24.49 -20.40 -41.42
CA ASN A 519 25.21 -21.66 -41.29
C ASN A 519 24.18 -22.78 -41.11
N SER A 520 23.72 -23.30 -42.23
CA SER A 520 23.04 -24.58 -42.38
C SER A 520 23.79 -25.37 -43.45
#